data_AF-A0A7C2KHW4-F1
#
_entry.id   AF-A0A7C2KHW4-F1
#
_cell.length_a   1.000
_cell.length_b   1.000
_cell.length_c   1.000
_cell.angle_alpha   90.00
_cell.angle_beta   90.00
_cell.angle_gamma   90.00
#
_symmetry.space_group_name_H-M   'P 1'
#
loop_
_entity.id
_entity.type
_entity.pdbx_description
1 polymer ?
#
loop_
_entity_poly.entity_id
_entity_poly.type
_entity_poly.pdbx_seq_one_letter_code
_entity_poly.pdbx_strand_id
1 'polypeptide(L)'
;FPNTFIAWILRLIIFPFGKTFKLPKDRLGHQVAKILLEPSPARDRITEGVYLPEDGKEKMALLEKTLDQVIASEPIEKKLLSARREGKLKGVHPDKLIQEATSQGIIDEKEAHTLKSAEEGRRKVIRVDDFPASYFKAKVSG
;
A
#
# COMPACT_ATOMS: atom_id res chain seq x y z
N PHE A 1 28.03 -15.14 16.41
CA PHE A 1 28.27 -15.43 14.98
C PHE A 1 27.44 -16.65 14.56
N PRO A 2 26.62 -16.58 13.50
CA PRO A 2 25.88 -17.75 13.05
C PRO A 2 26.82 -18.69 12.29
N ASN A 3 27.05 -19.91 12.82
CA ASN A 3 27.87 -20.92 12.15
C ASN A 3 27.00 -21.71 11.15
N THR A 4 27.07 -21.32 9.88
CA THR A 4 26.31 -21.91 8.77
C THR A 4 26.59 -23.40 8.57
N PHE A 5 27.79 -23.88 8.93
CA PHE A 5 28.16 -25.29 8.81
C PHE A 5 27.41 -26.17 9.82
N ILE A 6 27.37 -25.77 11.09
CA ILE A 6 26.63 -26.47 12.14
C ILE A 6 25.13 -26.48 11.81
N ALA A 7 24.60 -25.35 11.31
CA ALA A 7 23.20 -25.25 10.89
C ALA A 7 22.83 -26.24 9.76
N TRP A 8 23.76 -26.53 8.85
CA TRP A 8 23.55 -27.49 7.76
C TRP A 8 23.55 -28.94 8.26
N ILE A 9 24.48 -29.30 9.15
CA ILE A 9 24.53 -30.63 9.79
C ILE A 9 23.26 -30.88 10.62
N LEU A 10 22.87 -29.92 11.46
CA LEU A 10 21.64 -30.03 12.24
C LEU A 10 20.41 -30.19 11.34
N ARG A 11 20.39 -29.51 10.19
CA ARG A 11 19.27 -29.59 9.23
C ARG A 11 19.15 -30.99 8.62
N LEU A 12 20.26 -31.69 8.35
CA LEU A 12 20.23 -33.07 7.87
C LEU A 12 19.79 -34.06 8.95
N ILE A 13 20.19 -33.83 10.20
CA ILE A 13 19.80 -34.69 11.33
C ILE A 13 18.31 -34.52 11.66
N ILE A 14 17.84 -33.27 11.74
CA ILE A 14 16.47 -32.95 12.17
C ILE A 14 15.47 -33.12 11.02
N PHE A 15 15.86 -32.86 9.77
CA PHE A 15 15.01 -32.98 8.58
C PHE A 15 15.66 -33.90 7.52
N PRO A 16 15.79 -35.21 7.80
CA PRO A 16 16.51 -36.14 6.93
C PRO A 16 15.87 -36.29 5.53
N PHE A 17 14.55 -36.18 5.44
CA PHE A 17 13.81 -36.19 4.16
C PHE A 17 13.46 -34.77 3.65
N GLY A 18 14.05 -33.75 4.26
CA GLY A 18 13.72 -32.34 4.01
C GLY A 18 12.46 -31.87 4.74
N LYS A 19 12.09 -30.61 4.52
CA LYS A 19 10.85 -30.05 5.07
C LYS A 19 9.68 -30.50 4.21
N THR A 20 8.68 -31.15 4.83
CA THR A 20 7.42 -31.56 4.20
C THR A 20 6.61 -30.37 3.69
N PHE A 21 6.80 -29.19 4.30
CA PHE A 21 6.17 -27.95 3.90
C PHE A 21 7.24 -26.88 3.64
N LYS A 22 7.19 -26.26 2.45
CA LYS A 22 7.95 -25.04 2.13
C LYS A 22 6.97 -23.88 2.18
N LEU A 23 7.29 -22.84 2.95
CA LEU A 23 6.51 -21.60 2.89
C LEU A 23 6.44 -21.10 1.43
N PRO A 24 5.31 -20.51 1.03
CA PRO A 24 5.21 -19.87 -0.28
C PRO A 24 6.34 -18.85 -0.39
N LYS A 25 6.97 -18.81 -1.57
CA LYS A 25 8.00 -17.81 -1.85
C LYS A 25 7.34 -16.43 -1.81
N ASP A 26 8.00 -15.45 -1.21
CA ASP A 26 7.55 -14.06 -1.14
C ASP A 26 7.11 -13.52 -2.52
N ARG A 27 7.82 -13.90 -3.59
CA ARG A 27 7.47 -13.60 -4.98
C ARG A 27 6.03 -14.01 -5.36
N LEU A 28 5.56 -15.17 -4.90
CA LEU A 28 4.20 -15.62 -5.16
C LEU A 28 3.20 -14.77 -4.39
N GLY A 29 3.50 -14.44 -3.13
CA GLY A 29 2.68 -13.53 -2.32
C GLY A 29 2.53 -12.16 -2.98
N HIS A 30 3.62 -11.59 -3.49
CA HIS A 30 3.61 -10.33 -4.22
C HIS A 30 2.75 -10.39 -5.49
N GLN A 31 2.82 -11.48 -6.26
CA GLN A 31 1.99 -11.68 -7.44
C GLN A 31 0.49 -11.73 -7.11
N VAL A 32 0.12 -12.44 -6.04
CA VAL A 32 -1.28 -12.52 -5.59
C VAL A 32 -1.76 -11.16 -5.09
N ALA A 33 -0.95 -10.47 -4.28
CA ALA A 33 -1.29 -9.13 -3.80
C ALA A 33 -1.53 -8.15 -4.96
N LYS A 34 -0.69 -8.21 -6.00
CA LYS A 34 -0.86 -7.39 -7.20
C LYS A 34 -2.20 -7.64 -7.89
N ILE A 35 -2.60 -8.89 -8.05
CA ILE A 35 -3.89 -9.26 -8.67
C ILE A 35 -5.08 -8.70 -7.88
N LEU A 36 -4.97 -8.62 -6.55
CA LEU A 36 -6.04 -8.10 -5.68
C LEU A 36 -6.06 -6.56 -5.60
N LEU A 37 -4.90 -5.92 -5.74
CA LEU A 37 -4.74 -4.46 -5.66
C LEU A 37 -4.92 -3.76 -7.02
N GLU A 38 -5.00 -4.51 -8.11
CA GLU A 38 -5.31 -3.99 -9.44
C GLU A 38 -6.71 -4.48 -9.88
N PRO A 39 -7.47 -3.66 -10.65
CA PRO A 39 -8.67 -4.12 -11.34
C PRO A 39 -8.35 -5.35 -12.17
N SER A 40 -8.96 -6.49 -11.83
CA SER A 40 -8.68 -7.75 -12.49
C SER A 40 -9.90 -8.67 -12.47
N PRO A 41 -10.07 -9.55 -13.47
CA PRO A 41 -11.19 -10.49 -13.50
C PRO A 41 -11.25 -11.42 -12.27
N ALA A 42 -10.10 -11.65 -11.63
CA ALA A 42 -10.03 -12.43 -10.39
C ALA A 42 -10.59 -11.66 -9.20
N ARG A 43 -10.30 -10.35 -9.11
CA ARG A 43 -10.89 -9.46 -8.12
C ARG A 43 -12.39 -9.36 -8.31
N ASP A 44 -12.83 -9.11 -9.55
CA ASP A 44 -14.24 -8.94 -9.89
C ASP A 44 -15.08 -10.16 -9.47
N ARG A 45 -14.57 -11.37 -9.71
CA ARG A 45 -15.21 -12.62 -9.28
C ARG A 45 -15.30 -12.75 -7.76
N ILE A 46 -14.28 -12.32 -7.03
CA ILE A 46 -14.30 -12.35 -5.56
C ILE A 46 -15.29 -11.30 -5.02
N THR A 47 -15.47 -10.19 -5.73
CA THR A 47 -16.36 -9.09 -5.35
C THR A 47 -17.76 -9.17 -5.96
N GLU A 48 -18.11 -10.24 -6.69
CA GLU A 48 -19.34 -10.37 -7.49
C GLU A 48 -20.64 -10.19 -6.68
N GLY A 49 -20.61 -10.44 -5.37
CA GLY A 49 -21.74 -10.22 -4.47
C GLY A 49 -21.63 -8.97 -3.57
N VAL A 50 -20.60 -8.16 -3.75
CA VAL A 50 -20.38 -6.96 -2.93
C VAL A 50 -21.17 -5.81 -3.51
N TYR A 51 -21.98 -5.16 -2.67
CA TYR A 51 -22.70 -3.95 -3.07
C TYR A 51 -21.71 -2.81 -3.32
N LEU A 52 -21.63 -2.35 -4.57
CA LEU A 52 -20.89 -1.17 -4.98
C LEU A 52 -21.88 -0.01 -5.21
N PRO A 53 -22.00 0.93 -4.26
CA PRO A 53 -22.77 2.14 -4.46
C PRO A 53 -22.09 3.02 -5.51
N GLU A 54 -22.87 3.57 -6.44
CA GLU A 54 -22.36 4.58 -7.40
C GLU A 54 -22.24 5.98 -6.76
N ASP A 55 -22.94 6.22 -5.65
CA ASP A 55 -22.96 7.52 -4.99
C ASP A 55 -21.71 7.71 -4.12
N GLY A 56 -20.91 8.74 -4.42
CA GLY A 56 -19.59 8.98 -3.84
C GLY A 56 -19.56 9.36 -2.35
N LYS A 57 -20.71 9.29 -1.67
CA LYS A 57 -20.86 9.55 -0.24
C LYS A 57 -20.64 8.29 0.60
N GLU A 58 -20.81 7.11 0.02
CA GLU A 58 -20.59 5.85 0.73
C GLU A 58 -19.11 5.46 0.76
N LYS A 59 -18.68 4.82 1.86
CA LYS A 59 -17.27 4.44 2.08
C LYS A 59 -16.74 3.50 0.99
N MET A 60 -17.59 2.61 0.47
CA MET A 60 -17.21 1.68 -0.62
C MET A 60 -17.02 2.40 -1.95
N ALA A 61 -17.91 3.32 -2.33
CA ALA A 61 -17.75 4.15 -3.53
C ALA A 61 -16.47 4.99 -3.47
N LEU A 62 -16.19 5.56 -2.30
CA LEU A 62 -14.97 6.32 -2.06
C LEU A 62 -13.72 5.44 -2.19
N LEU A 63 -13.77 4.19 -1.72
CA LEU A 63 -12.67 3.23 -1.82
C LEU A 63 -12.35 2.89 -3.27
N GLU A 64 -13.34 2.50 -4.08
CA GLU A 64 -13.13 2.18 -5.49
C GLU A 64 -12.63 3.39 -6.29
N LYS A 65 -13.25 4.57 -6.09
CA LYS A 65 -12.78 5.80 -6.73
C LYS A 65 -11.33 6.14 -6.36
N THR A 66 -10.97 5.94 -5.09
CA THR A 66 -9.60 6.19 -4.61
C THR A 66 -8.63 5.18 -5.21
N LEU A 67 -9.02 3.91 -5.39
CA LEU A 67 -8.21 2.88 -6.02
C LEU A 67 -7.79 3.31 -7.43
N ASP A 68 -8.75 3.75 -8.26
CA ASP A 68 -8.48 4.25 -9.61
C ASP A 68 -7.52 5.45 -9.61
N GLN A 69 -7.72 6.38 -8.68
CA GLN A 69 -6.85 7.56 -8.55
C GLN A 69 -5.42 7.18 -8.15
N VAL A 70 -5.26 6.23 -7.23
CA VAL A 70 -3.95 5.74 -6.79
C VAL A 70 -3.24 5.04 -7.96
N ILE A 71 -3.93 4.16 -8.69
CA ILE A 71 -3.37 3.46 -9.86
C ILE A 71 -2.93 4.46 -10.94
N ALA A 72 -3.75 5.48 -11.22
CA ALA A 72 -3.40 6.53 -12.17
C ALA A 72 -2.16 7.35 -11.73
N SER A 73 -1.92 7.46 -10.41
CA SER A 73 -0.80 8.20 -9.84
C SER A 73 0.51 7.41 -9.74
N GLU A 74 0.48 6.07 -9.80
CA GLU A 74 1.66 5.20 -9.71
C GLU A 74 2.83 5.57 -10.63
N PRO A 75 2.65 5.84 -11.95
CA PRO A 75 3.78 6.18 -12.80
C PRO A 75 4.46 7.47 -12.36
N ILE A 76 3.69 8.42 -11.82
CA ILE A 76 4.20 9.70 -11.32
C ILE A 76 4.94 9.49 -9.99
N GLU A 77 4.40 8.65 -9.11
CA GLU A 77 5.05 8.28 -7.85
C GLU A 77 6.39 7.57 -8.10
N LYS A 78 6.48 6.71 -9.13
CA LYS A 78 7.74 6.07 -9.55
C LYS A 78 8.78 7.11 -9.99
N LYS A 79 8.38 8.15 -10.75
CA LYS A 79 9.26 9.28 -11.11
C LYS A 79 9.75 10.05 -9.89
N LEU A 80 8.87 10.29 -8.92
CA LEU A 80 9.24 10.96 -7.66
C LEU A 80 10.23 10.11 -6.85
N LEU A 81 10.01 8.81 -6.78
CA LEU A 81 10.89 7.89 -6.07
C LEU A 81 12.28 7.82 -6.73
N SER A 82 12.36 7.82 -8.07
CA SER A 82 13.66 7.89 -8.77
C SER A 82 14.37 9.21 -8.51
N ALA A 83 13.67 10.35 -8.60
CA ALA A 83 14.24 11.66 -8.31
C ALA A 83 14.71 11.78 -6.85
N ARG A 84 14.00 11.16 -5.90
CA ARG A 84 14.42 11.08 -4.49
C ARG A 84 15.66 10.22 -4.32
N ARG A 85 15.76 9.07 -5.02
CA ARG A 85 16.97 8.22 -5.00
C ARG A 85 18.19 8.93 -5.59
N GLU A 86 17.97 9.80 -6.57
CA GLU A 86 18.99 10.68 -7.14
C GLU A 86 19.36 11.87 -6.24
N GLY A 87 18.70 12.02 -5.07
CA GLY A 87 18.99 13.08 -4.11
C GLY A 87 18.43 14.46 -4.48
N LYS A 88 17.60 14.54 -5.52
CA LYS A 88 16.98 15.80 -5.98
C LYS A 88 15.86 16.27 -5.04
N LEU A 89 15.18 15.34 -4.37
CA LEU A 89 14.07 15.62 -3.45
C LEU A 89 14.46 15.29 -2.00
N LYS A 90 14.18 16.21 -1.08
CA LYS A 90 14.44 16.04 0.36
C LYS A 90 13.18 15.98 1.21
N GLY A 91 12.03 16.32 0.65
CA GLY A 91 10.73 16.26 1.33
C GLY A 91 10.45 14.87 1.94
N VAL A 92 10.00 14.86 3.20
CA VAL A 92 9.58 13.63 3.89
C VAL A 92 8.06 13.43 3.78
N HIS A 93 7.30 14.53 3.84
CA HIS A 93 5.85 14.49 3.73
C HIS A 93 5.40 14.55 2.26
N PRO A 94 4.34 13.80 1.88
CA PRO A 94 3.83 13.76 0.51
C PRO A 94 3.57 15.16 -0.06
N ASP A 95 2.89 16.01 0.71
CA ASP A 95 2.50 17.36 0.27
C ASP A 95 3.74 18.24 -0.03
N LYS A 96 4.76 18.18 0.83
CA LYS A 96 6.02 18.92 0.65
C LYS A 96 6.82 18.37 -0.53
N LEU A 97 6.82 17.05 -0.71
CA LEU A 97 7.53 16.37 -1.78
C LEU A 97 6.91 16.70 -3.15
N ILE A 98 5.58 16.74 -3.25
CA ILE A 98 4.87 17.15 -4.48
C ILE A 98 5.19 18.61 -4.81
N GLN A 99 5.18 19.51 -3.82
CA GLN A 99 5.54 20.93 -4.02
C GLN A 99 6.99 21.10 -4.48
N GLU A 100 7.94 20.43 -3.81
CA GLU A 100 9.36 20.47 -4.18
C GLU A 100 9.57 19.93 -5.60
N ALA A 101 8.95 18.81 -5.95
CA ALA A 101 9.06 18.22 -7.29
C ALA A 101 8.46 19.10 -8.39
N THR A 102 7.35 19.79 -8.10
CA THR A 102 6.75 20.76 -9.02
C THR A 102 7.67 21.98 -9.19
N SER A 103 8.24 22.51 -8.10
CA SER A 103 9.15 23.65 -8.16
C SER A 103 10.47 23.36 -8.90
N GLN A 104 10.92 22.11 -8.86
CA GLN A 104 12.10 21.64 -9.58
C GLN A 104 11.80 21.20 -11.03
N GLY A 105 10.53 21.25 -11.45
CA GLY A 105 10.11 20.84 -12.80
C GLY A 105 10.23 19.34 -13.07
N ILE A 106 10.26 18.50 -12.03
CA ILE A 106 10.32 17.04 -12.17
C ILE A 106 8.95 16.48 -12.59
N ILE A 107 7.87 17.15 -12.18
CA ILE A 107 6.48 16.83 -12.53
C ILE A 107 5.74 18.11 -12.95
N ASP A 108 4.75 17.96 -13.82
CA ASP A 108 3.88 19.06 -14.27
C ASP A 108 2.75 19.37 -13.25
N GLU A 109 2.11 20.54 -13.37
CA GLU A 109 0.98 20.93 -12.50
C GLU A 109 -0.18 19.93 -12.57
N LYS A 110 -0.43 19.36 -13.76
CA LYS A 110 -1.45 18.32 -13.95
C LYS A 110 -1.09 17.03 -13.20
N GLU A 111 0.17 16.62 -13.26
CA GLU A 111 0.68 15.46 -12.54
C GLU A 111 0.62 15.67 -11.02
N ALA A 112 0.96 16.88 -10.55
CA ALA A 112 0.86 17.27 -9.16
C ALA A 112 -0.60 17.26 -8.65
N HIS A 113 -1.57 17.68 -9.47
CA HIS A 113 -2.99 17.61 -9.13
C HIS A 113 -3.48 16.16 -8.99
N THR A 114 -3.08 15.27 -9.90
CA THR A 114 -3.40 13.84 -9.83
C THR A 114 -2.87 13.21 -8.55
N LEU A 115 -1.61 13.47 -8.19
CA LEU A 115 -1.00 12.99 -6.95
C LEU A 115 -1.72 13.51 -5.70
N LYS A 116 -2.04 14.81 -5.64
CA LYS A 116 -2.78 15.39 -4.51
C LYS A 116 -4.17 14.75 -4.35
N SER A 117 -4.88 14.57 -5.47
CA SER A 117 -6.21 13.94 -5.45
C SER A 117 -6.14 12.51 -4.92
N ALA A 118 -5.14 11.73 -5.35
CA ALA A 118 -4.91 10.37 -4.87
C ALA A 118 -4.54 10.34 -3.37
N GLU A 119 -3.66 11.25 -2.92
CA GLU A 119 -3.28 11.38 -1.51
C GLU A 119 -4.47 11.76 -0.61
N GLU A 120 -5.31 12.68 -1.05
CA GLU A 120 -6.53 13.07 -0.34
C GLU A 120 -7.52 11.90 -0.25
N GLY A 121 -7.76 11.20 -1.36
CA GLY A 121 -8.60 10.01 -1.39
C GLY A 121 -8.07 8.95 -0.42
N ARG A 122 -6.77 8.64 -0.50
CA ARG A 122 -6.09 7.69 0.37
C ARG A 122 -6.25 8.04 1.85
N ARG A 123 -6.03 9.31 2.21
CA ARG A 123 -6.25 9.80 3.59
C ARG A 123 -7.68 9.61 4.05
N LYS A 124 -8.67 9.89 3.18
CA LYS A 124 -10.09 9.72 3.53
C LYS A 124 -10.46 8.25 3.72
N VAL A 125 -9.96 7.34 2.89
CA VAL A 125 -10.23 5.90 2.98
C VAL A 125 -9.58 5.27 4.22
N ILE A 126 -8.34 5.64 4.53
CA ILE A 126 -7.62 5.11 5.71
C ILE A 126 -8.19 5.66 7.02
N ARG A 127 -8.86 6.82 6.99
CA ARG A 127 -9.46 7.43 8.18
C ARG A 127 -10.67 6.61 8.65
N VAL A 128 -10.40 5.62 9.49
CA VAL A 128 -11.40 4.88 10.27
C VAL A 128 -11.85 5.72 11.46
N ASP A 129 -13.04 5.40 12.00
CA ASP A 129 -13.77 6.21 12.99
C ASP A 129 -12.85 6.89 14.03
N ASP A 130 -12.88 8.22 14.05
CA ASP A 130 -12.14 9.03 15.01
C ASP A 130 -12.86 8.95 16.35
N PHE A 131 -12.48 7.96 17.17
CA PHE A 131 -13.04 7.81 18.49
C PHE A 131 -12.55 8.97 19.37
N PRO A 132 -13.46 9.80 19.92
CA PRO A 132 -13.05 10.87 20.81
C PRO A 132 -12.33 10.28 22.02
N ALA A 133 -11.34 10.96 22.58
CA ALA A 133 -10.56 10.45 23.72
C ALA A 133 -11.45 10.05 24.93
N SER A 134 -12.65 10.62 25.04
CA SER A 134 -13.68 10.23 26.03
C SER A 134 -14.20 8.79 25.86
N TYR A 135 -14.19 8.23 24.64
CA TYR A 135 -14.61 6.86 24.34
C TYR A 135 -13.80 5.81 25.13
N PHE A 136 -12.51 6.09 25.38
CA PHE A 136 -11.63 5.18 26.11
C PHE A 136 -11.59 5.40 27.63
N LYS A 137 -12.05 6.56 28.12
CA LYS A 137 -12.04 6.89 29.56
C LYS A 137 -13.10 6.12 30.36
N ALA A 138 -14.20 5.71 29.73
CA ALA A 138 -15.32 5.05 30.42
C ALA A 138 -15.06 3.59 30.82
N LYS A 139 -13.96 2.96 30.39
CA LYS A 139 -13.68 1.53 30.60
C LYS A 139 -12.62 1.19 31.66
N VAL A 140 -12.04 2.19 32.33
CA VAL A 140 -10.93 1.98 33.29
C VAL A 140 -11.37 2.25 34.74
N SER A 141 -12.67 2.25 35.01
CA SER A 141 -13.23 2.41 36.36
C SER A 141 -13.96 1.14 36.75
N GLY A 142 -13.20 0.10 37.09
CA GLY A 142 -13.65 -1.18 37.64
C GLY A 142 -12.54 -1.79 38.46
#